data_AF-U2QWR5-F1
#
_entry.id   AF-U2QWR5-F1
#
_cell.length_a   1.000
_cell.length_b   1.000
_cell.length_c   1.000
_cell.angle_alpha   90.00
_cell.angle_beta   90.00
_cell.angle_gamma   90.00
#
_symmetry.space_group_name_H-M   'P 1'
#
loop_
_entity.id
_entity.type
_entity.pdbx_description
1 polymer ?
#
loop_
_entity_poly.entity_id
_entity_poly.type
_entity_poly.pdbx_seq_one_letter_code
_entity_poly.pdbx_strand_id
1 'polypeptide(L)'
;MGFMAVPEWLSEHPSAIHIDHRDATGGRRGQWPAWFSPHHREGLVAHGIETPWEHQVRVAELMHARRHVAVSTPTASGKTLAYLLAIIADTAPAGVPTNSATAGAPPDGAPQKAVGNGIPTDGPSGRAAPGSAPGGTGAPMGPARPGA
;
A
#
# COMPACT_ATOMS: atom_id res chain seq x y z
N MET A 1 -16.55 4.61 21.65
CA MET A 1 -15.22 5.11 21.24
C MET A 1 -15.48 6.37 20.44
N GLY A 2 -15.26 7.55 21.05
CA GLY A 2 -15.76 8.82 20.54
C GLY A 2 -15.03 9.26 19.28
N PHE A 3 -15.78 9.78 18.31
CA PHE A 3 -15.26 10.59 17.21
C PHE A 3 -14.25 11.59 17.79
N MET A 4 -13.04 11.71 17.23
CA MET A 4 -12.21 12.88 17.54
C MET A 4 -12.91 14.06 16.87
N ALA A 5 -13.84 14.66 17.61
CA ALA A 5 -14.46 15.93 17.24
C ALA A 5 -13.34 16.93 16.95
N VAL A 6 -13.56 17.76 15.92
CA VAL A 6 -12.69 18.91 15.66
C VAL A 6 -12.62 19.70 16.98
N PRO A 7 -11.41 19.98 17.53
CA PRO A 7 -11.30 20.68 18.80
C PRO A 7 -12.06 22.01 18.78
N GLU A 8 -12.65 22.39 19.92
CA GLU A 8 -13.46 23.61 20.05
C GLU A 8 -12.64 24.86 19.65
N TRP A 9 -11.39 24.97 20.10
CA TRP A 9 -10.50 26.07 19.73
C TRP A 9 -10.26 26.23 18.21
N LEU A 10 -10.41 25.14 17.44
CA LEU A 10 -10.23 25.13 15.99
C LEU A 10 -11.54 25.37 15.25
N SER A 11 -12.64 24.82 15.77
CA SER A 11 -13.97 24.95 15.16
C SER A 11 -14.61 26.32 15.44
N GLU A 12 -14.32 26.93 16.58
CA GLU A 12 -14.80 28.26 16.97
C GLU A 12 -13.83 29.39 16.60
N HIS A 13 -12.70 29.07 15.94
CA HIS A 13 -11.71 30.08 15.59
C HIS A 13 -12.34 31.16 14.67
N PRO A 14 -12.14 32.47 14.92
CA PRO A 14 -12.81 33.53 14.16
C PRO A 14 -12.55 33.53 12.65
N SER A 15 -11.49 32.86 12.20
CA SER A 15 -11.15 32.71 10.77
C SER A 15 -11.69 31.44 10.12
N ALA A 16 -12.32 30.53 10.89
CA ALA A 16 -12.95 29.33 10.33
C ALA A 16 -14.25 29.73 9.64
N ILE A 17 -14.29 29.61 8.31
CA ILE A 17 -15.45 29.98 7.49
C ILE A 17 -16.30 28.77 7.05
N HIS A 18 -15.74 27.56 7.15
CA HIS A 18 -16.39 26.34 6.72
C HIS A 18 -15.80 25.12 7.44
N ILE A 19 -16.67 24.22 7.88
CA ILE A 19 -16.32 22.94 8.49
C ILE A 19 -17.15 21.86 7.80
N ASP A 20 -16.48 20.97 7.08
CA ASP A 20 -17.08 19.80 6.44
C ASP A 20 -16.81 18.56 7.28
N HIS A 21 -17.86 17.99 7.87
CA HIS A 21 -17.77 16.72 8.59
C HIS A 21 -18.20 15.59 7.67
N ARG A 22 -17.35 14.57 7.55
CA ARG A 22 -17.67 13.34 6.83
C ARG A 22 -17.71 12.18 7.79
N ASP A 23 -18.78 11.40 7.69
CA ASP A 23 -18.94 10.21 8.48
C ASP A 23 -17.88 9.17 8.13
N ALA A 24 -17.39 8.48 9.15
CA ALA A 24 -16.48 7.36 8.95
C ALA A 24 -17.20 6.27 8.16
N THR A 25 -16.64 5.91 7.00
CA THR A 25 -17.15 4.81 6.18
C THR A 25 -16.29 3.58 6.40
N GLY A 26 -16.90 2.48 6.83
CA GLY A 26 -16.22 1.20 6.99
C GLY A 26 -15.75 0.65 5.64
N GLY A 27 -14.51 0.13 5.60
CA GLY A 27 -14.02 -0.58 4.42
C GLY A 27 -14.71 -1.93 4.26
N ARG A 28 -14.88 -2.38 3.01
CA ARG A 28 -15.42 -3.72 2.70
C ARG A 28 -14.28 -4.70 2.45
N ARG A 29 -14.22 -5.77 3.24
CA ARG A 29 -13.26 -6.86 3.05
C ARG A 29 -13.68 -7.73 1.87
N GLY A 30 -12.70 -8.17 1.09
CA GLY A 30 -12.87 -9.16 0.03
C GLY A 30 -12.26 -10.51 0.43
N GLN A 31 -12.42 -11.49 -0.44
CA GLN A 31 -11.77 -12.80 -0.29
C GLN A 31 -10.42 -12.80 -1.03
N TRP A 32 -9.50 -13.66 -0.60
CA TRP A 32 -8.27 -13.90 -1.34
C TRP A 32 -8.58 -14.44 -2.75
N PRO A 33 -7.99 -13.87 -3.83
CA PRO A 33 -8.16 -14.40 -5.17
C PRO A 33 -7.77 -15.87 -5.26
N ALA A 34 -8.57 -16.69 -5.94
CA ALA A 34 -8.36 -18.15 -5.97
C ALA A 34 -6.97 -18.54 -6.52
N TRP A 35 -6.46 -17.78 -7.49
CA TRP A 35 -5.15 -17.95 -8.11
C TRP A 35 -3.97 -17.52 -7.24
N PHE A 36 -4.18 -16.77 -6.16
CA PHE A 36 -3.09 -16.27 -5.34
C PHE A 36 -2.58 -17.37 -4.41
N SER A 37 -1.30 -17.76 -4.47
CA SER A 37 -0.78 -18.92 -3.72
C SER A 37 -1.00 -18.81 -2.19
N PRO A 38 -1.41 -19.90 -1.50
CA PRO A 38 -1.52 -19.94 -0.04
C PRO A 38 -0.25 -19.51 0.69
N HIS A 39 0.92 -19.91 0.22
CA HIS A 39 2.22 -19.51 0.80
C HIS A 39 2.40 -17.98 0.85
N HIS A 40 2.04 -17.28 -0.23
CA HIS A 40 2.10 -15.81 -0.26
C HIS A 40 1.02 -15.17 0.63
N ARG A 41 -0.15 -15.80 0.75
CA ARG A 41 -1.21 -15.36 1.68
C ARG A 41 -0.72 -15.43 3.12
N GLU A 42 -0.13 -16.56 3.52
CA GLU A 42 0.39 -16.77 4.88
C GLU A 42 1.43 -15.71 5.26
N GLY A 43 2.34 -15.37 4.34
CA GLY A 43 3.29 -14.26 4.56
C GLY A 43 2.60 -12.91 4.79
N LEU A 44 1.58 -12.58 4.00
CA LEU A 44 0.81 -11.34 4.19
C LEU A 44 0.02 -11.33 5.50
N VAL A 45 -0.57 -12.47 5.87
CA VAL A 45 -1.26 -12.65 7.15
C VAL A 45 -0.31 -12.47 8.33
N ALA A 46 0.90 -13.01 8.26
CA ALA A 46 1.94 -12.81 9.28
C ALA A 46 2.36 -11.34 9.43
N HIS A 47 2.18 -10.53 8.38
CA HIS A 47 2.38 -9.08 8.40
C HIS A 47 1.10 -8.27 8.75
N GLY A 48 0.06 -8.92 9.26
CA GLY A 48 -1.17 -8.27 9.73
C GLY A 48 -2.21 -8.01 8.64
N ILE A 49 -2.06 -8.58 7.45
CA ILE A 49 -3.03 -8.47 6.36
C ILE A 49 -3.85 -9.76 6.32
N GLU A 50 -4.88 -9.86 7.17
CA GLU A 50 -5.73 -11.05 7.27
C GLU A 50 -6.54 -11.31 5.99
N THR A 51 -7.17 -10.25 5.46
CA THR A 51 -7.97 -10.29 4.23
C THR A 51 -7.80 -9.00 3.44
N PRO A 52 -7.78 -9.08 2.10
CA PRO A 52 -7.68 -7.90 1.25
C PRO A 52 -8.97 -7.07 1.32
N TRP A 53 -8.88 -5.80 0.97
CA TRP A 53 -10.07 -4.98 0.72
C TRP A 53 -10.68 -5.34 -0.64
N GLU A 54 -11.99 -5.17 -0.77
CA GLU A 54 -12.73 -5.51 -2.00
C GLU A 54 -12.17 -4.78 -3.24
N HIS A 55 -11.78 -3.50 -3.11
CA HIS A 55 -11.16 -2.76 -4.21
C HIS A 55 -9.80 -3.32 -4.60
N GLN A 56 -9.04 -3.87 -3.65
CA GLN A 56 -7.75 -4.50 -3.94
C GLN A 56 -7.95 -5.78 -4.74
N VAL A 57 -8.91 -6.62 -4.34
CA VAL A 57 -9.29 -7.84 -5.06
C VAL A 57 -9.74 -7.48 -6.47
N ARG A 58 -10.63 -6.49 -6.63
CA ARG A 58 -11.14 -6.11 -7.95
C ARG A 58 -10.04 -5.67 -8.91
N VAL A 59 -9.08 -4.90 -8.42
CA VAL A 59 -7.91 -4.47 -9.20
C VAL A 59 -7.01 -5.66 -9.53
N ALA A 60 -6.70 -6.51 -8.55
CA ALA A 60 -5.87 -7.68 -8.73
C ALA A 60 -6.44 -8.64 -9.78
N GLU A 61 -7.75 -8.91 -9.74
CA GLU A 61 -8.44 -9.76 -10.71
C GLU A 61 -8.35 -9.20 -12.15
N LEU A 62 -8.54 -7.88 -12.31
CA LEU A 62 -8.40 -7.24 -13.62
C LEU A 62 -6.95 -7.33 -14.14
N MET A 63 -5.98 -7.08 -13.26
CA MET A 63 -4.57 -7.15 -13.64
C MET A 63 -4.13 -8.57 -13.98
N HIS A 64 -4.53 -9.57 -13.18
CA HIS A 64 -4.22 -10.98 -13.44
C HIS A 64 -4.88 -11.46 -14.74
N ALA A 65 -6.08 -10.99 -15.05
CA ALA A 65 -6.75 -11.20 -16.34
C ALA A 65 -6.15 -10.39 -17.51
N ARG A 66 -4.97 -9.79 -17.35
CA ARG A 66 -4.26 -8.98 -18.38
C ARG A 66 -5.07 -7.78 -18.88
N ARG A 67 -5.92 -7.18 -18.02
CA ARG A 67 -6.70 -5.99 -18.34
C ARG A 67 -6.04 -4.74 -17.74
N HIS A 68 -5.91 -3.70 -18.56
CA HIS A 68 -5.52 -2.39 -18.05
C HIS A 68 -6.57 -1.84 -17.07
N VAL A 69 -6.10 -1.28 -15.96
CA VAL A 69 -6.95 -0.74 -14.90
C VAL A 69 -6.38 0.59 -14.42
N ALA A 70 -7.25 1.59 -14.29
CA ALA A 70 -6.96 2.84 -13.60
C ALA A 70 -7.61 2.79 -12.21
N VAL A 71 -6.87 3.13 -11.17
CA VAL A 71 -7.31 3.02 -9.77
C VAL A 71 -7.30 4.39 -9.13
N SER A 72 -8.48 4.91 -8.79
CA SER A 72 -8.64 6.18 -8.08
C SER A 72 -9.22 5.94 -6.70
N THR A 73 -8.34 5.58 -5.75
CA THR A 73 -8.69 5.43 -4.33
C THR A 73 -7.93 6.45 -3.51
N PRO A 74 -8.44 6.87 -2.33
CA PRO A 74 -7.73 7.75 -1.42
C PRO A 74 -6.34 7.23 -1.04
N THR A 75 -5.47 8.12 -0.56
CA THR A 75 -4.20 7.75 0.06
C THR A 75 -4.43 6.82 1.25
N ALA A 76 -3.46 5.95 1.55
CA ALA A 76 -3.53 4.95 2.61
C ALA A 76 -4.65 3.88 2.46
N SER A 77 -5.37 3.83 1.33
CA SER A 77 -6.35 2.77 1.01
C SER A 77 -5.72 1.39 0.75
N GLY A 78 -4.39 1.31 0.68
CA GLY A 78 -3.68 0.08 0.31
C GLY A 78 -3.70 -0.25 -1.18
N LYS A 79 -3.86 0.73 -2.08
CA LYS A 79 -3.75 0.52 -3.55
C LYS A 79 -2.46 -0.19 -4.00
N THR A 80 -1.37 -0.03 -3.24
CA THR A 80 -0.08 -0.68 -3.55
C THR A 80 -0.18 -2.20 -3.45
N LEU A 81 -0.83 -2.71 -2.41
CA LEU A 81 -1.06 -4.15 -2.29
C LEU A 81 -1.85 -4.69 -3.48
N ALA A 82 -2.85 -3.94 -3.97
CA ALA A 82 -3.72 -4.38 -5.05
C ALA A 82 -2.96 -4.82 -6.31
N TYR A 83 -2.02 -4.00 -6.78
CA TYR A 83 -1.22 -4.36 -7.96
C TYR A 83 -0.10 -5.35 -7.63
N LEU A 84 0.42 -5.33 -6.39
CA LEU A 84 1.45 -6.28 -5.97
C LEU A 84 0.91 -7.71 -5.91
N LEU A 85 -0.36 -7.94 -5.58
CA LEU A 85 -0.95 -9.29 -5.60
C LEU A 85 -0.79 -9.96 -6.96
N ALA A 86 -1.09 -9.23 -8.04
CA ALA A 86 -0.94 -9.74 -9.41
C ALA A 86 0.54 -9.94 -9.79
N ILE A 87 1.41 -8.98 -9.44
CA ILE A 87 2.86 -9.10 -9.74
C ILE A 87 3.46 -10.30 -9.01
N ILE A 88 3.19 -10.46 -7.71
CA ILE A 88 3.70 -11.58 -6.90
C ILE A 88 3.24 -12.91 -7.48
N ALA A 89 1.96 -13.05 -7.86
CA ALA A 89 1.48 -14.29 -8.45
C ALA A 89 2.16 -14.65 -9.78
N ASP A 90 2.51 -13.65 -10.57
CA ASP A 90 3.12 -13.84 -11.88
C ASP A 90 4.65 -14.04 -11.81
N THR A 91 5.33 -13.46 -10.81
CA THR A 91 6.81 -13.39 -10.78
C THR A 91 7.46 -14.12 -9.62
N ALA A 92 6.76 -14.30 -8.49
CA ALA A 92 7.34 -14.96 -7.33
C ALA A 92 7.21 -16.48 -7.46
N PRO A 93 8.26 -17.25 -7.17
CA PRO A 93 8.15 -18.70 -7.12
C PRO A 93 7.14 -19.10 -6.05
N ALA A 94 6.32 -20.12 -6.34
CA ALA A 94 5.48 -20.71 -5.31
C ALA A 94 6.41 -21.31 -4.23
N GLY A 95 6.48 -20.66 -3.07
CA GLY A 95 7.20 -21.20 -1.93
C GLY A 95 6.58 -22.53 -1.49
N VAL A 96 7.41 -23.40 -0.91
CA VAL A 96 6.91 -24.62 -0.27
C VAL A 96 6.15 -24.17 0.99
N PRO A 97 4.89 -24.58 1.20
CA PRO A 97 4.17 -24.25 2.42
C PRO A 97 4.98 -24.76 3.62
N THR A 98 5.37 -23.86 4.53
CA THR A 98 6.04 -24.26 5.77
C THR A 98 4.98 -24.86 6.67
N ASN A 99 4.91 -26.19 6.69
CA ASN A 99 4.22 -26.94 7.71
C ASN A 99 4.87 -26.65 9.08
N SER A 100 4.34 -25.65 9.79
CA SER A 100 4.78 -25.32 11.14
C SER A 100 4.34 -26.40 12.13
N ALA A 101 5.16 -27.45 12.25
CA ALA A 101 5.15 -28.39 13.36
C ALA A 101 6.59 -28.82 13.67
N THR A 102 7.30 -28.04 14.47
CA THR A 102 8.43 -28.51 15.28
C THR A 102 8.39 -27.81 16.64
N ALA A 103 7.57 -28.36 17.53
CA ALA A 103 7.88 -28.32 18.95
C ALA A 103 8.99 -29.35 19.21
N GLY A 104 10.08 -28.93 19.84
CA GLY A 104 11.10 -29.82 20.41
C GLY A 104 12.49 -29.69 19.78
N ALA A 105 13.30 -28.76 20.29
CA ALA A 105 14.76 -28.86 20.21
C ALA A 105 15.29 -29.62 21.43
N PRO A 106 16.29 -30.49 21.26
CA PRO A 106 17.35 -30.65 22.25
C PRO A 106 18.69 -30.12 21.73
N PRO A 107 19.57 -29.61 22.62
CA PRO A 107 20.86 -29.05 22.23
C PRO A 107 21.92 -30.15 22.11
N ASP A 108 22.78 -30.08 21.10
CA ASP A 108 24.24 -30.12 21.26
C ASP A 108 24.97 -29.97 19.92
N GLY A 109 26.16 -29.40 20.00
CA GLY A 109 26.78 -28.59 18.95
C GLY A 109 27.65 -29.31 17.93
N ALA A 110 27.76 -28.69 16.75
CA ALA A 110 28.92 -28.70 15.86
C ALA A 110 28.77 -27.56 14.82
N PRO A 111 29.87 -26.93 14.37
CA PRO A 111 29.83 -25.62 13.70
C PRO A 111 29.39 -25.72 12.23
N GLN A 112 28.31 -25.02 11.88
CA GLN A 112 27.93 -24.81 10.48
C GLN A 112 28.69 -23.60 9.93
N LYS A 113 29.50 -23.87 8.89
CA LYS A 113 30.31 -22.93 8.13
C LYS A 113 29.39 -21.89 7.48
N ALA A 114 29.45 -20.65 7.96
CA ALA A 114 28.71 -19.53 7.38
C ALA A 114 29.27 -19.21 5.98
N VAL A 115 28.53 -19.56 4.92
CA VAL A 115 28.65 -18.91 3.61
C VAL A 115 27.88 -17.59 3.72
N GLY A 116 28.63 -16.50 3.83
CA GLY A 116 28.07 -15.15 3.92
C GLY A 116 27.58 -14.67 2.56
N ASN A 117 26.28 -14.44 2.43
CA ASN A 117 25.71 -13.51 1.46
C ASN A 117 25.05 -12.37 2.24
N GLY A 118 25.89 -11.51 2.84
CA GLY A 118 25.43 -10.23 3.36
C GLY A 118 25.17 -9.29 2.19
N ILE A 119 23.95 -8.79 2.06
CA ILE A 119 23.70 -7.58 1.28
C ILE A 119 24.25 -6.42 2.13
N PRO A 120 25.21 -5.61 1.64
CA PRO A 120 25.70 -4.47 2.39
C PRO A 120 24.59 -3.43 2.49
N THR A 121 24.07 -3.20 3.70
CA THR A 121 23.28 -2.01 4.03
C THR A 121 24.19 -1.01 4.72
N ASP A 122 24.99 -0.29 3.94
CA ASP A 122 25.55 0.97 4.41
C ASP A 122 25.46 2.00 3.30
N GLY A 123 24.57 2.97 3.49
CA GLY A 123 24.26 4.05 2.57
C GLY A 123 23.58 5.17 3.36
N PRO A 124 24.04 6.43 3.21
CA PRO A 124 23.90 7.45 4.24
C PRO A 124 22.46 7.92 4.44
N SER A 125 22.07 8.03 5.71
CA SER A 125 20.91 8.78 6.19
C SER A 125 21.03 10.26 5.80
N GLY A 126 20.54 10.61 4.60
CA GLY A 126 20.34 11.98 4.15
C GLY A 126 18.87 12.38 4.32
N ARG A 127 18.58 13.21 5.30
CA ARG A 127 17.27 13.86 5.49
C ARG A 127 17.00 14.79 4.30
N ALA A 128 16.16 14.37 3.36
CA ALA A 128 15.69 15.23 2.28
C ALA A 128 14.73 16.29 2.84
N ALA A 129 15.13 17.56 2.75
CA ALA A 129 14.26 18.72 2.91
C ALA A 129 13.27 18.79 1.72
N PRO A 130 12.08 19.40 1.88
CA PRO A 130 11.17 19.63 0.76
C PRO A 130 11.81 20.61 -0.24
N GLY A 131 12.11 20.11 -1.44
CA GLY A 131 12.53 20.94 -2.57
C GLY A 131 11.34 21.75 -3.08
N SER A 132 11.55 23.06 -3.18
CA SER A 132 10.64 24.01 -3.83
C SER A 132 10.37 23.62 -5.27
N ALA A 133 9.10 23.68 -5.67
CA ALA A 133 8.68 23.50 -7.06
C ALA A 133 9.32 24.57 -7.97
N PRO A 134 9.73 24.23 -9.20
CA PRO A 134 10.08 25.25 -10.17
C PRO A 134 8.81 25.98 -10.61
N GLY A 135 8.86 27.32 -10.55
CA GLY A 135 7.82 28.18 -11.07
C GLY A 135 7.65 27.98 -12.57
N GLY A 136 6.60 27.27 -12.96
CA GLY A 136 6.12 27.25 -14.33
C GLY A 136 5.40 28.56 -14.62
N THR A 137 6.06 29.46 -15.34
CA THR A 137 5.41 30.60 -15.99
C THR A 137 4.45 30.07 -17.06
N GLY A 138 3.19 29.86 -16.67
CA GLY A 138 2.09 29.73 -17.61
C GLY A 138 1.84 31.09 -18.26
N ALA A 139 2.18 31.22 -19.54
CA ALA A 139 1.78 32.36 -20.35
C ALA A 139 0.23 32.41 -20.44
N PRO A 140 -0.42 33.58 -20.34
CA PRO A 140 -1.86 33.67 -20.49
C PRO A 140 -2.26 33.40 -21.94
N MET A 141 -3.16 32.42 -22.11
CA MET A 141 -3.84 32.12 -23.37
C MET A 141 -4.72 33.32 -23.73
N GLY A 142 -4.30 34.09 -24.73
CA GLY A 142 -5.03 35.23 -25.27
C GLY A 142 -6.32 34.80 -26.00
N PRO A 143 -7.30 35.70 -26.16
CA PRO A 143 -8.60 35.34 -26.71
C PRO A 143 -8.53 34.95 -28.18
N ALA A 144 -9.27 33.90 -28.52
CA ALA A 144 -9.46 33.41 -29.89
C ALA A 144 -10.05 34.52 -30.79
N ARG A 145 -9.41 34.75 -31.94
CA ARG A 145 -9.96 35.61 -32.99
C ARG A 145 -11.15 34.93 -33.68
N PRO A 146 -12.22 35.67 -34.02
CA PRO A 146 -13.30 35.15 -34.84
C PRO A 146 -12.85 34.97 -36.29
N GLY A 147 -13.22 33.84 -36.88
CA GLY A 147 -12.96 33.51 -38.28
C GLY A 147 -13.79 34.37 -39.23
N ALA A 148 -13.20 34.67 -40.38
CA ALA A 148 -13.86 35.12 -41.59
C ALA A 148 -13.67 34.04 -42.66
#